data_AF-A0A974A808-F1
#
_entry.id   AF-A0A974A808-F1
#
_cell.length_a   1.000
_cell.length_b   1.000
_cell.length_c   1.000
_cell.angle_alpha   90.00
_cell.angle_beta   90.00
_cell.angle_gamma   90.00
#
_symmetry.space_group_name_H-M   'P 1'
#
loop_
_entity.id
_entity.type
_entity.pdbx_description
1 polymer ?
#
loop_
_entity_poly.entity_id
_entity_poly.type
_entity_poly.pdbx_seq_one_letter_code
_entity_poly.pdbx_strand_id
1 'polypeptide(L)'
;PRGVAAPEAGNNAAAGGALVPMLALGVPGSGTTAVLLAVLLALNITPGPLLFQQNPDVVWGLIAALFIGNLMLLLMNIPMVGLFVRVLLVPTRYLMPVVAMVSFVGIYGISGSSFDLLVMIGFGVMGWVLRKLDVPLVPIILGILLGGAMEKNLRREITIANGDWFSLFDSGLSLTLWAIAIIGFILPIVLGPVVRRRMVQRRDEEGSTAD
;
A
#
# COMPACT_ATOMS: atom_id res chain seq x y z
N PRO A 1 -1.69 20.80 21.15
CA PRO A 1 -1.37 19.37 21.41
C PRO A 1 -2.46 18.37 20.99
N ARG A 2 -3.75 18.63 21.29
CA ARG A 2 -4.86 17.64 21.11
C ARG A 2 -5.33 17.36 19.67
N GLY A 3 -4.74 17.97 18.64
CA GLY A 3 -5.17 17.79 17.23
C GLY A 3 -4.17 17.12 16.29
N VAL A 4 -2.93 16.87 16.74
CA VAL A 4 -1.84 16.33 15.91
C VAL A 4 -1.37 14.96 16.39
N ALA A 5 -1.32 14.74 17.71
CA ALA A 5 -0.82 13.48 18.26
C ALA A 5 -1.64 12.25 17.85
N ALA A 6 -2.98 12.36 17.84
CA ALA A 6 -3.87 11.25 17.43
C ALA A 6 -3.75 10.89 15.94
N PRO A 7 -3.86 11.83 14.98
CA PRO A 7 -3.68 11.50 13.56
C PRO A 7 -2.25 11.07 13.22
N GLU A 8 -1.22 11.67 13.83
CA GLU A 8 0.17 11.25 13.60
C GLU A 8 0.46 9.86 14.17
N ALA A 9 -0.05 9.54 15.37
CA ALA A 9 0.07 8.20 15.93
C ALA A 9 -0.67 7.16 15.06
N GLY A 10 -1.87 7.49 14.59
CA GLY A 10 -2.65 6.62 13.69
C GLY A 10 -1.94 6.39 12.36
N ASN A 11 -1.39 7.44 11.74
CA ASN A 11 -0.65 7.34 10.48
C ASN A 11 0.65 6.51 10.65
N ASN A 12 1.40 6.75 11.73
CA ASN A 12 2.61 5.97 12.02
C ASN A 12 2.31 4.50 12.31
N ALA A 13 1.24 4.21 13.06
CA ALA A 13 0.79 2.84 13.30
C ALA A 13 0.37 2.14 12.00
N ALA A 14 -0.35 2.84 11.12
CA ALA A 14 -0.77 2.31 9.82
C ALA A 14 0.43 2.04 8.89
N ALA A 15 1.41 2.94 8.86
CA ALA A 15 2.61 2.79 8.03
C ALA A 15 3.43 1.56 8.44
N GLY A 16 3.68 1.39 9.75
CA GLY A 16 4.36 0.19 10.27
C GLY A 16 3.55 -1.09 10.05
N GLY A 17 2.24 -1.04 10.29
CA GLY A 17 1.34 -2.18 10.11
C GLY A 17 1.22 -2.65 8.67
N ALA A 18 1.33 -1.75 7.68
CA ALA A 18 1.29 -2.11 6.26
C ALA A 18 2.61 -2.72 5.74
N LEU A 19 3.74 -2.45 6.41
CA LEU A 19 5.06 -2.96 5.99
C LEU A 19 5.25 -4.44 6.32
N VAL A 20 4.74 -4.90 7.47
CA VAL A 20 4.94 -6.29 7.91
C VAL A 20 4.37 -7.30 6.90
N PRO A 21 3.10 -7.19 6.44
CA PRO A 21 2.56 -8.09 5.42
C PRO A 21 3.29 -7.96 4.08
N MET A 22 3.75 -6.76 3.74
CA MET A 22 4.48 -6.53 2.48
C MET A 22 5.81 -7.28 2.49
N LEU A 23 6.60 -7.16 3.55
CA LEU A 23 7.91 -7.83 3.64
C LEU A 23 7.78 -9.34 3.85
N ALA A 24 6.80 -9.77 4.64
CA ALA A 24 6.63 -11.17 5.00
C ALA A 24 5.91 -11.99 3.91
N LEU A 25 4.96 -11.41 3.19
CA LEU A 25 4.12 -12.12 2.21
C LEU A 25 4.21 -11.56 0.79
N GLY A 26 4.90 -10.43 0.58
CA GLY A 26 4.91 -9.76 -0.73
C GLY A 26 3.60 -9.04 -1.06
N VAL A 27 2.72 -8.82 -0.08
CA VAL A 27 1.40 -8.22 -0.28
C VAL A 27 1.32 -6.85 0.38
N PRO A 28 1.30 -5.73 -0.38
CA PRO A 28 1.26 -4.40 0.20
C PRO A 28 -0.11 -4.06 0.79
N GLY A 29 -0.10 -3.47 1.98
CA GLY A 29 -1.32 -3.05 2.69
C GLY A 29 -1.76 -1.61 2.39
N SER A 30 -0.99 -0.86 1.60
CA SER A 30 -1.25 0.55 1.28
C SER A 30 -0.63 0.94 -0.07
N GLY A 31 -1.04 2.10 -0.61
CA GLY A 31 -0.43 2.64 -1.83
C GLY A 31 1.07 2.93 -1.68
N THR A 32 1.49 3.42 -0.51
CA THR A 32 2.91 3.71 -0.23
C THR A 32 3.75 2.44 -0.15
N THR A 33 3.24 1.37 0.46
CA THR A 33 3.94 0.08 0.50
C THR A 33 3.95 -0.63 -0.86
N ALA A 34 2.97 -0.38 -1.73
CA ALA A 34 2.98 -0.88 -3.09
C ALA A 34 4.07 -0.22 -3.95
N VAL A 35 4.31 1.09 -3.78
CA VAL A 35 5.46 1.77 -4.40
C VAL A 35 6.78 1.18 -3.89
N LEU A 36 6.89 0.91 -2.58
CA LEU A 36 8.08 0.25 -2.03
C LEU A 36 8.27 -1.16 -2.61
N LEU A 37 7.20 -1.95 -2.76
CA LEU A 37 7.26 -3.26 -3.42
C LEU A 37 7.80 -3.12 -4.86
N ALA A 38 7.30 -2.16 -5.63
CA ALA A 38 7.77 -1.91 -6.98
C ALA A 38 9.27 -1.59 -7.02
N VAL A 39 9.77 -0.81 -6.06
CA VAL A 39 11.21 -0.50 -5.92
C VAL A 39 12.02 -1.76 -5.59
N LEU A 40 11.57 -2.57 -4.63
CA LEU A 40 12.27 -3.82 -4.26
C LEU A 40 12.35 -4.77 -5.45
N LEU A 41 11.24 -4.94 -6.19
CA LEU A 41 11.21 -5.76 -7.40
C LEU A 41 12.13 -5.19 -8.50
N ALA A 42 12.22 -3.87 -8.66
CA ALA A 42 13.16 -3.23 -9.58
C ALA A 42 14.63 -3.48 -9.20
N LEU A 43 14.90 -3.70 -7.92
CA LEU A 43 16.22 -4.10 -7.39
C LEU A 43 16.44 -5.62 -7.40
N ASN A 44 15.53 -6.40 -8.02
CA ASN A 44 15.52 -7.86 -8.01
C ASN A 44 15.39 -8.50 -6.61
N ILE A 45 14.83 -7.76 -5.66
CA ILE A 45 14.57 -8.23 -4.30
C ILE A 45 13.10 -8.63 -4.23
N THR A 46 12.84 -9.92 -4.03
CA THR A 46 11.46 -10.44 -3.93
C THR A 46 11.06 -10.55 -2.45
N PRO A 47 10.10 -9.75 -1.97
CA PRO A 47 9.64 -9.87 -0.59
C PRO A 47 8.88 -11.18 -0.37
N GLY A 48 8.89 -11.67 0.86
CA GLY A 48 8.33 -12.95 1.24
C GLY A 48 9.10 -13.62 2.38
N PRO A 49 8.70 -14.82 2.81
CA PRO A 49 9.35 -15.51 3.92
C PRO A 49 10.82 -15.83 3.62
N LEU A 50 11.13 -16.07 2.35
CA LEU A 50 12.49 -16.35 1.87
C LEU A 50 13.40 -15.12 1.92
N LEU A 51 12.87 -13.90 1.93
CA LEU A 51 13.66 -12.67 2.02
C LEU A 51 14.53 -12.66 3.29
N PHE A 52 13.96 -13.12 4.41
CA PHE A 52 14.64 -13.19 5.70
C PHE A 52 15.79 -14.21 5.73
N GLN A 53 15.76 -15.21 4.84
CA GLN A 53 16.78 -16.24 4.74
C GLN A 53 17.84 -15.89 3.70
N GLN A 54 17.41 -15.41 2.53
CA GLN A 54 18.28 -15.16 1.38
C GLN A 54 18.93 -13.78 1.41
N ASN A 55 18.26 -12.78 1.98
CA ASN A 55 18.73 -11.40 2.01
C ASN A 55 18.60 -10.81 3.44
N PRO A 56 19.21 -11.44 4.46
CA PRO A 56 19.10 -10.96 5.84
C PRO A 56 19.65 -9.54 6.01
N ASP A 57 20.71 -9.20 5.27
CA ASP A 57 21.32 -7.87 5.32
C ASP A 57 20.37 -6.76 4.85
N VAL A 58 19.56 -7.04 3.82
CA VAL A 58 18.54 -6.10 3.33
C VAL A 58 17.46 -5.91 4.39
N VAL A 59 17.00 -6.99 5.01
CA VAL A 59 15.94 -6.93 6.04
C VAL A 59 16.42 -6.18 7.27
N TRP A 60 17.57 -6.55 7.83
CA TRP A 60 18.12 -5.90 9.02
C TRP A 60 18.57 -4.47 8.72
N GLY A 61 19.09 -4.22 7.52
CA GLY A 61 19.39 -2.88 7.03
C GLY A 61 18.14 -2.01 6.93
N LEU A 62 17.02 -2.54 6.42
CA LEU A 62 15.74 -1.83 6.37
C LEU A 62 15.20 -1.54 7.77
N ILE A 63 15.24 -2.52 8.68
CA ILE A 63 14.80 -2.33 10.08
C ILE A 63 15.66 -1.26 10.77
N ALA A 64 16.98 -1.32 10.62
CA ALA A 64 17.90 -0.32 11.15
C ALA A 64 17.66 1.07 10.54
N ALA A 65 17.44 1.14 9.22
CA ALA A 65 17.12 2.38 8.52
C ALA A 65 15.78 2.98 8.97
N LEU A 66 14.77 2.15 9.27
CA LEU A 66 13.51 2.62 9.86
C LEU A 66 13.73 3.19 11.26
N PHE A 67 14.56 2.56 12.10
CA PHE A 67 14.85 3.06 13.43
C PHE A 67 15.62 4.39 13.40
N ILE A 68 16.73 4.43 12.64
CA ILE A 68 17.55 5.63 12.46
C ILE A 68 16.74 6.73 11.76
N GLY A 69 15.98 6.37 10.72
CA GLY A 69 15.12 7.27 9.98
C GLY A 69 14.07 7.92 10.86
N ASN A 70 13.43 7.18 11.78
CA ASN A 70 12.49 7.77 12.74
C ASN A 70 13.17 8.75 13.71
N LEU A 71 14.39 8.44 14.17
CA LEU A 71 15.16 9.36 14.99
C LEU A 71 15.52 10.65 14.22
N MET A 72 15.95 10.51 12.96
CA MET A 72 16.22 11.66 12.09
C MET A 72 14.95 12.44 11.76
N LEU A 73 13.82 11.77 11.55
CA LEU A 73 12.52 12.39 11.32
C LEU A 73 12.10 13.23 12.52
N LEU A 74 12.30 12.76 13.75
CA LEU A 74 12.05 13.53 14.96
C LEU A 74 12.97 14.75 15.02
N LEU A 75 14.27 14.56 14.79
CA LEU A 75 15.27 15.63 14.80
C LEU A 75 14.97 16.72 13.76
N MET A 76 14.50 16.35 12.57
CA MET A 76 14.11 17.29 11.51
C MET A 76 12.72 17.90 11.73
N ASN A 77 11.74 17.14 12.23
CA ASN A 77 10.38 17.65 12.40
C ASN A 77 10.30 18.74 13.45
N ILE A 78 10.98 18.59 14.59
CA ILE A 78 10.95 19.59 15.68
C ILE A 78 11.29 21.01 15.16
N PRO A 79 12.40 21.25 14.44
CA PRO A 79 12.71 22.57 13.89
C PRO A 79 11.86 22.94 12.67
N MET A 80 11.48 21.98 11.82
CA MET A 80 10.77 22.27 10.55
C MET A 80 9.24 22.36 10.70
N VAL A 81 8.65 21.99 11.84
CA VAL A 81 7.19 21.99 12.03
C VAL A 81 6.57 23.35 11.70
N GLY A 82 7.25 24.45 12.05
CA GLY A 82 6.79 25.80 11.75
C GLY A 82 6.71 26.09 10.25
N LEU A 83 7.61 25.52 9.45
CA LEU A 83 7.58 25.61 7.99
C LEU A 83 6.44 24.76 7.42
N PHE A 84 6.31 23.51 7.87
CA PHE A 84 5.28 22.59 7.37
C PHE A 84 3.87 23.10 7.64
N VAL A 85 3.63 23.68 8.83
CA VAL A 85 2.35 24.32 9.16
C VAL A 85 2.04 25.48 8.22
N ARG A 86 3.04 26.29 7.83
CA ARG A 86 2.83 27.37 6.86
C ARG A 86 2.50 26.85 5.47
N VAL A 87 3.12 25.76 5.04
CA VAL A 87 2.82 25.12 3.74
C VAL A 87 1.39 24.57 3.73
N LEU A 88 0.92 23.99 4.84
CA LEU A 88 -0.46 23.50 4.97
C LEU A 88 -1.52 24.60 4.86
N LEU A 89 -1.17 25.84 5.17
CA LEU A 89 -2.06 27.00 5.01
C LEU A 89 -2.11 27.53 3.57
N VAL A 90 -1.22 27.05 2.69
CA VAL A 90 -1.23 27.46 1.28
C VAL A 90 -2.46 26.86 0.60
N PRO A 91 -3.33 27.68 -0.03
CA PRO A 91 -4.49 27.18 -0.72
C PRO A 91 -4.13 26.14 -1.80
N THR A 92 -4.91 25.06 -1.87
CA THR A 92 -4.66 23.92 -2.78
C THR A 92 -4.51 24.33 -4.24
N ARG A 93 -5.15 25.44 -4.65
CA ARG A 93 -5.03 26.03 -6.00
C ARG A 93 -3.61 26.42 -6.38
N TYR A 94 -2.75 26.75 -5.41
CA TYR A 94 -1.34 27.07 -5.62
C TYR A 94 -0.43 25.87 -5.37
N LEU A 95 -0.78 25.06 -4.37
CA LEU A 95 0.00 23.88 -4.01
C LEU A 95 0.04 22.85 -5.14
N MET A 96 -1.11 22.57 -5.77
CA MET A 96 -1.22 21.53 -6.80
C MET A 96 -0.37 21.82 -8.06
N PRO A 97 -0.36 23.04 -8.61
CA PRO A 97 0.55 23.40 -9.70
C PRO A 97 2.03 23.21 -9.35
N VAL A 98 2.44 23.57 -8.13
CA VAL A 98 3.83 23.40 -7.67
C VAL A 98 4.19 21.91 -7.59
N VAL A 99 3.31 21.09 -7.01
CA VAL A 99 3.50 19.63 -6.96
C VAL A 99 3.61 19.06 -8.36
N ALA A 100 2.70 19.44 -9.28
CA ALA A 100 2.76 19.00 -10.66
C ALA A 100 4.09 19.40 -11.32
N MET A 101 4.51 20.66 -11.17
CA MET A 101 5.78 21.15 -11.72
C MET A 101 6.97 20.32 -11.23
N VAL A 102 7.05 20.05 -9.92
CA VAL A 102 8.10 19.22 -9.34
C VAL A 102 8.03 17.78 -9.88
N SER A 103 6.84 17.21 -10.06
CA SER A 103 6.67 15.88 -10.67
C SER A 103 7.14 15.84 -12.12
N PHE A 104 6.79 16.83 -12.95
CA PHE A 104 7.27 16.95 -14.34
C PHE A 104 8.80 17.01 -14.39
N VAL A 105 9.40 17.88 -13.57
CA VAL A 105 10.85 18.02 -13.48
C VAL A 105 11.50 16.72 -13.00
N GLY A 106 10.91 16.04 -12.02
CA GLY A 106 11.43 14.78 -11.50
C GLY A 106 11.46 13.66 -12.54
N ILE A 107 10.35 13.44 -13.25
CA ILE A 107 10.26 12.38 -14.26
C ILE A 107 11.18 12.68 -15.44
N TYR A 108 11.17 13.92 -15.95
CA TYR A 108 12.06 14.29 -17.04
C TYR A 108 13.53 14.26 -16.62
N GLY A 109 13.85 14.62 -15.37
CA GLY A 109 15.20 14.59 -14.84
C GLY A 109 15.80 13.18 -14.73
N ILE A 110 14.96 12.16 -14.49
CA ILE A 110 15.40 10.76 -14.41
C ILE A 110 15.46 10.12 -15.79
N SER A 111 14.42 10.32 -16.61
CA SER A 111 14.26 9.62 -17.89
C SER A 111 14.88 10.33 -19.09
N GLY A 112 15.00 11.67 -19.05
CA GLY A 112 15.31 12.50 -20.21
C GLY A 112 14.27 12.43 -21.34
N SER A 113 13.12 11.79 -21.09
CA SER A 113 12.16 11.39 -22.11
C SER A 113 10.89 12.23 -22.04
N SER A 114 10.56 12.91 -23.14
CA SER A 114 9.25 13.59 -23.28
C SER A 114 8.10 12.58 -23.40
N PHE A 115 8.36 11.35 -23.82
CA PHE A 115 7.36 10.30 -23.86
C PHE A 115 6.90 9.92 -22.45
N ASP A 116 7.83 9.86 -21.49
CA ASP A 116 7.53 9.54 -20.09
C ASP A 116 6.66 10.63 -19.45
N LEU A 117 6.80 11.88 -19.91
CA LEU A 117 5.90 12.98 -19.53
C LEU A 117 4.49 12.79 -20.08
N LEU A 118 4.33 12.34 -21.33
CA LEU A 118 3.01 12.00 -21.87
C LEU A 118 2.38 10.83 -21.10
N VAL A 119 3.17 9.80 -20.80
CA VAL A 119 2.73 8.65 -20.00
C VAL A 119 2.29 9.11 -18.61
N MET A 120 3.05 9.99 -17.97
CA MET A 120 2.68 10.59 -16.68
C MET A 120 1.34 11.32 -16.76
N ILE A 121 1.14 12.16 -17.78
CA ILE A 121 -0.14 12.86 -17.98
C ILE A 121 -1.27 11.85 -18.17
N GLY A 122 -1.06 10.82 -19.00
CA GLY A 122 -2.03 9.76 -19.24
C GLY A 122 -2.46 9.05 -17.96
N PHE A 123 -1.50 8.61 -17.15
CA PHE A 123 -1.78 8.00 -15.84
C PHE A 123 -2.40 8.99 -14.84
N GLY A 124 -2.04 10.27 -14.90
CA GLY A 124 -2.66 11.32 -14.08
C GLY A 124 -4.14 11.51 -14.40
N VAL A 125 -4.48 11.57 -15.69
CA VAL A 125 -5.87 11.66 -16.16
C VAL A 125 -6.63 10.38 -15.80
N MET A 126 -6.04 9.20 -16.02
CA MET A 126 -6.64 7.93 -15.63
C MET A 126 -6.93 7.87 -14.12
N GLY A 127 -5.97 8.28 -13.30
CA GLY A 127 -6.14 8.36 -11.85
C GLY A 127 -7.26 9.33 -11.44
N TRP A 128 -7.39 10.46 -12.13
CA TRP A 128 -8.50 11.39 -11.92
C TRP A 128 -9.85 10.77 -12.28
N VAL A 129 -9.95 10.07 -13.41
CA VAL A 129 -11.18 9.34 -13.82
C VAL A 129 -11.55 8.27 -12.79
N LEU A 130 -10.59 7.43 -12.39
CA LEU A 130 -10.80 6.38 -11.38
C LEU A 130 -11.29 6.96 -10.06
N ARG A 131 -10.71 8.07 -9.62
CA ARG A 131 -11.18 8.79 -8.43
C ARG A 131 -12.59 9.34 -8.59
N LYS A 132 -12.97 9.78 -9.80
CA LYS A 132 -14.32 10.28 -10.08
C LYS A 132 -15.36 9.16 -10.09
N LEU A 133 -14.95 7.94 -10.38
CA LEU A 133 -15.77 6.72 -10.34
C LEU A 133 -15.74 6.03 -8.95
N ASP A 134 -15.16 6.68 -7.92
CA ASP A 134 -14.96 6.12 -6.58
C ASP A 134 -14.22 4.76 -6.57
N VAL A 135 -13.38 4.52 -7.58
CA VAL A 135 -12.57 3.30 -7.66
C VAL A 135 -11.31 3.51 -6.82
N PRO A 136 -11.06 2.65 -5.81
CA PRO A 136 -9.87 2.75 -4.99
C PRO A 136 -8.61 2.43 -5.82
N LEU A 137 -7.59 3.28 -5.72
CA LEU A 137 -6.36 3.14 -6.50
C LEU A 137 -5.48 1.96 -6.02
N VAL A 138 -5.52 1.65 -4.71
CA VAL A 138 -4.67 0.63 -4.09
C VAL A 138 -4.92 -0.78 -4.68
N PRO A 139 -6.18 -1.27 -4.81
CA PRO A 139 -6.46 -2.53 -5.49
C PRO A 139 -6.00 -2.60 -6.95
N ILE A 140 -6.01 -1.48 -7.67
CA ILE A 140 -5.53 -1.44 -9.07
C ILE A 140 -4.02 -1.65 -9.10
N ILE A 141 -3.27 -0.92 -8.27
CA ILE A 141 -1.82 -1.08 -8.18
C ILE A 141 -1.47 -2.52 -7.78
N LEU A 142 -2.18 -3.08 -6.80
CA LEU A 142 -2.04 -4.48 -6.39
C LEU A 142 -2.27 -5.44 -7.55
N GLY A 143 -3.35 -5.27 -8.31
CA GLY A 143 -3.65 -6.09 -9.48
C GLY A 143 -2.58 -6.01 -10.57
N ILE A 144 -2.00 -4.83 -10.81
CA ILE A 144 -0.91 -4.65 -11.78
C ILE A 144 0.38 -5.35 -11.31
N LEU A 145 0.75 -5.18 -10.04
CA LEU A 145 1.99 -5.76 -9.50
C LEU A 145 1.91 -7.28 -9.36
N LEU A 146 0.78 -7.80 -8.86
CA LEU A 146 0.61 -9.23 -8.55
C LEU A 146 0.03 -10.03 -9.72
N GLY A 147 -0.74 -9.40 -10.62
CA GLY A 147 -1.45 -10.09 -11.70
C GLY A 147 -0.51 -10.85 -12.64
N GLY A 148 0.64 -10.25 -12.98
CA GLY A 148 1.64 -10.92 -13.82
C GLY A 148 2.24 -12.16 -13.14
N ALA A 149 2.50 -12.10 -11.84
CA ALA A 149 2.99 -13.25 -11.08
C ALA A 149 1.90 -14.33 -10.94
N MET A 150 0.65 -13.92 -10.70
CA MET A 150 -0.49 -14.83 -10.63
C MET A 150 -0.68 -15.60 -11.94
N GLU A 151 -0.72 -14.89 -13.07
CA GLU A 151 -0.91 -15.51 -14.40
C GLU A 151 0.24 -16.47 -14.74
N LYS A 152 1.49 -16.09 -14.44
CA LYS A 152 2.66 -16.97 -14.64
C LYS A 152 2.56 -18.25 -13.82
N ASN A 153 2.20 -18.15 -12.55
CA ASN A 153 2.06 -19.32 -11.68
C ASN A 153 0.87 -20.19 -12.09
N LEU A 154 -0.28 -19.59 -12.44
CA LEU A 154 -1.44 -20.30 -12.96
C LEU A 154 -1.08 -21.11 -14.21
N ARG A 155 -0.45 -20.47 -15.20
CA ARG A 155 0.02 -21.14 -16.42
C ARG A 155 1.01 -22.25 -16.12
N ARG A 156 1.93 -22.02 -15.17
CA ARG A 156 2.92 -23.02 -14.75
C ARG A 156 2.24 -24.26 -14.20
N GLU A 157 1.30 -24.11 -13.26
CA GLU A 157 0.58 -25.26 -12.68
C GLU A 157 -0.23 -26.01 -13.73
N ILE A 158 -0.99 -25.31 -14.59
CA ILE A 158 -1.78 -25.95 -15.66
C ILE A 158 -0.87 -26.70 -16.65
N THR A 159 0.31 -26.15 -16.96
CA THR A 159 1.29 -26.80 -17.83
C THR A 159 1.83 -28.08 -17.18
N ILE A 160 2.14 -28.04 -15.88
CA ILE A 160 2.59 -29.22 -15.11
C ILE A 160 1.49 -30.28 -15.08
N ALA A 161 0.22 -29.87 -14.97
CA ALA A 161 -0.95 -30.72 -15.00
C ALA A 161 -1.41 -31.16 -16.40
N ASN A 162 -0.59 -30.94 -17.45
CA ASN A 162 -0.92 -31.28 -18.84
C ASN A 162 -2.25 -30.70 -19.35
N GLY A 163 -2.60 -29.49 -18.91
CA GLY A 163 -3.83 -28.81 -19.30
C GLY A 163 -5.04 -29.10 -18.42
N ASP A 164 -4.90 -29.91 -17.36
CA ASP A 164 -5.98 -30.18 -16.42
C ASP A 164 -6.17 -29.03 -15.41
N TRP A 165 -7.33 -28.38 -15.48
CA TRP A 165 -7.72 -27.29 -14.58
C TRP A 165 -8.14 -27.78 -13.19
N PHE A 166 -8.51 -29.06 -13.05
CA PHE A 166 -8.89 -29.64 -11.76
C PHE A 166 -7.68 -29.81 -10.83
N SER A 167 -6.45 -29.77 -11.36
CA SER A 167 -5.21 -29.77 -10.59
C SER A 167 -5.13 -28.67 -9.52
N LEU A 168 -5.86 -27.57 -9.71
CA LEU A 168 -5.99 -26.50 -8.72
C LEU A 168 -6.75 -26.92 -7.45
N PHE A 169 -7.43 -28.07 -7.43
CA PHE A 169 -8.22 -28.57 -6.31
C PHE A 169 -7.76 -29.94 -5.79
N ASP A 170 -6.71 -30.51 -6.37
CA ASP A 170 -6.29 -31.89 -6.07
C ASP A 170 -5.58 -32.02 -4.72
N SER A 171 -4.86 -30.97 -4.26
CA SER A 171 -4.12 -31.03 -3.01
C SER A 171 -4.95 -30.55 -1.82
N GLY A 172 -4.83 -31.25 -0.68
CA GLY A 172 -5.43 -30.80 0.58
C GLY A 172 -4.96 -29.41 1.02
N LEU A 173 -3.74 -29.01 0.63
CA LEU A 173 -3.23 -27.66 0.86
C LEU A 173 -3.95 -26.64 -0.03
N SER A 174 -4.17 -26.93 -1.32
CA SER A 174 -4.93 -26.03 -2.19
C SER A 174 -6.37 -25.86 -1.70
N LEU A 175 -7.04 -26.95 -1.30
CA LEU A 175 -8.38 -26.89 -0.74
C LEU A 175 -8.46 -26.02 0.53
N THR A 176 -7.47 -26.13 1.42
CA THR A 176 -7.42 -25.27 2.62
C THR A 176 -7.17 -23.81 2.27
N LEU A 177 -6.28 -23.50 1.31
CA LEU A 177 -6.07 -22.12 0.83
C LEU A 177 -7.32 -21.54 0.16
N TRP A 178 -8.03 -22.32 -0.67
CA TRP A 178 -9.30 -21.92 -1.27
C TRP A 178 -10.36 -21.66 -0.20
N ALA A 179 -10.47 -22.53 0.80
CA ALA A 179 -11.41 -22.33 1.91
C ALA A 179 -11.09 -21.03 2.67
N ILE A 180 -9.81 -20.77 3.00
CA ILE A 180 -9.38 -19.54 3.67
C ILE A 180 -9.70 -18.31 2.81
N ALA A 181 -9.43 -18.37 1.51
CA ALA A 181 -9.70 -17.26 0.59
C ALA A 181 -11.21 -16.96 0.48
N ILE A 182 -12.03 -17.99 0.30
CA ILE A 182 -13.49 -17.86 0.21
C ILE A 182 -14.06 -17.34 1.52
N ILE A 183 -13.66 -17.89 2.66
CA ILE A 183 -14.09 -17.41 3.99
C ILE A 183 -13.65 -15.96 4.17
N GLY A 184 -12.38 -15.63 3.91
CA GLY A 184 -11.84 -14.29 4.03
C GLY A 184 -12.55 -13.25 3.16
N PHE A 185 -13.07 -13.66 2.00
CA PHE A 185 -13.85 -12.79 1.11
C PHE A 185 -15.32 -12.67 1.51
N ILE A 186 -15.98 -13.77 1.89
CA ILE A 186 -17.42 -13.80 2.20
C ILE A 186 -17.70 -13.25 3.61
N LEU A 187 -16.86 -13.56 4.59
CA LEU A 187 -17.06 -13.21 6.00
C LEU A 187 -17.23 -11.69 6.22
N PRO A 188 -16.41 -10.79 5.63
CA PRO A 188 -16.60 -9.34 5.76
C PRO A 188 -17.88 -8.85 5.07
N ILE A 189 -18.31 -9.50 3.98
CA ILE A 189 -19.52 -9.10 3.26
C ILE A 189 -20.77 -9.43 4.09
N VAL A 190 -20.80 -10.60 4.73
CA VAL A 190 -21.96 -11.06 5.51
C VAL A 190 -22.00 -10.45 6.92
N LEU A 191 -20.87 -10.44 7.63
CA LEU A 191 -20.80 -9.96 9.03
C LEU A 191 -20.42 -8.47 9.14
N GLY A 192 -19.80 -7.88 8.12
CA GLY A 192 -19.39 -6.47 8.12
C GLY A 192 -20.52 -5.49 8.42
N PRO A 193 -21.75 -5.65 7.87
CA PRO A 193 -22.89 -4.80 8.22
C PRO A 193 -23.28 -4.88 9.70
N VAL A 194 -23.21 -6.07 10.29
CA VAL A 194 -23.55 -6.31 11.71
C VAL A 194 -22.49 -5.72 12.64
N VAL A 195 -21.22 -5.93 12.30
CA VAL A 195 -20.08 -5.40 13.07
C VAL A 195 -20.02 -3.87 13.00
N ARG A 196 -20.22 -3.26 11.83
CA ARG A 196 -20.29 -1.80 11.69
C ARG A 196 -21.43 -1.20 12.51
N ARG A 197 -22.62 -1.81 12.52
CA ARG A 197 -23.75 -1.34 13.35
C ARG A 197 -23.42 -1.34 14.84
N ARG A 198 -22.79 -2.40 15.34
CA ARG A 198 -22.36 -2.49 16.75
C ARG A 198 -21.27 -1.48 17.12
N MET A 199 -20.34 -1.19 16.21
CA MET A 199 -19.28 -0.19 16.44
C MET A 199 -19.84 1.24 16.50
N VAL A 200 -20.85 1.56 15.68
CA VAL A 200 -21.52 2.87 15.71
C VAL A 200 -22.32 3.02 17.01
N GLN A 201 -23.12 2.00 17.40
CA GLN A 201 -23.88 2.04 18.65
C GLN A 201 -23.00 2.24 19.90
N ARG A 202 -21.86 1.56 20.00
CA ARG A 202 -20.93 1.74 21.13
C ARG A 202 -20.34 3.15 21.21
N ARG A 203 -20.10 3.78 20.06
CA ARG A 203 -19.56 5.14 19.99
C ARG A 203 -20.58 6.18 20.45
N ASP A 204 -21.86 5.94 20.15
CA ASP A 204 -22.98 6.78 20.60
C ASP A 204 -23.23 6.60 22.12
N GLU A 205 -23.08 5.38 22.65
CA GLU A 205 -23.15 5.09 24.09
C GLU A 205 -22.01 5.76 24.88
N GLU A 206 -20.77 5.72 24.38
CA GLU A 206 -19.62 6.37 25.01
C GLU A 206 -19.74 7.91 25.00
N GLY A 207 -20.29 8.50 23.93
CA GLY A 207 -20.57 9.93 23.84
C GLY A 207 -21.67 10.40 24.80
N SER A 208 -22.68 9.57 25.04
CA SER A 208 -23.79 9.85 25.95
C SER A 208 -23.42 9.84 27.44
N THR A 209 -22.34 9.16 27.82
CA THR A 209 -21.87 9.09 29.22
C THR A 209 -20.89 10.21 29.59
N ALA A 210 -20.46 11.01 28.61
CA ALA A 210 -19.45 12.06 28.78
C ALA A 210 -20.03 13.48 28.85
N ASP A 211 -21.35 13.65 28.68
CA ASP A 211 -22.12 14.88 28.92
C ASP A 211 -22.79 14.85 30.30
#